data_AF-A0A6M9PUW3-F1
#
_entry.id   AF-A0A6M9PUW3-F1
#
_cell.length_a   1.000
_cell.length_b   1.000
_cell.length_c   1.000
_cell.angle_alpha   90.00
_cell.angle_beta   90.00
_cell.angle_gamma   90.00
#
_symmetry.space_group_name_H-M   'P 1'
#
loop_
_entity.id
_entity.type
_entity.pdbx_description
1 polymer ?
#
loop_
_entity_poly.entity_id
_entity_poly.type
_entity_poly.pdbx_seq_one_letter_code
_entity_poly.pdbx_strand_id
1 'polypeptide(L)'
;MSKLNCSIGDLAITVFCNLPENNGNIVRVTSAVGLNEWAGFEKPIFTWECEIASDNGWLVYDFDGYLESKKVGPVPDKYLRRLTPPKDYLLDEFEDSEPIQADLFSNNP
;
A
#
# COMPACT_ATOMS: atom_id res chain seq x y z
N MET A 1 -13.42 9.43 -16.29
CA MET A 1 -13.08 9.34 -14.85
C MET A 1 -11.67 8.80 -14.76
N SER A 2 -10.79 9.37 -13.91
CA SER A 2 -9.47 8.78 -13.68
C SER A 2 -9.64 7.41 -13.03
N LYS A 3 -8.93 6.41 -13.54
CA LYS A 3 -8.87 5.08 -12.93
C LYS A 3 -8.11 5.19 -11.60
N LEU A 4 -8.71 4.72 -10.51
CA LEU A 4 -8.04 4.62 -9.20
C LEU A 4 -7.07 3.42 -9.20
N ASN A 5 -5.94 3.56 -8.52
CA ASN A 5 -4.93 2.52 -8.40
C ASN A 5 -5.41 1.38 -7.51
N CYS A 6 -6.11 1.70 -6.42
CA CYS A 6 -6.59 0.73 -5.44
C CYS A 6 -8.12 0.70 -5.32
N SER A 7 -8.59 -0.24 -4.51
CA SER A 7 -9.98 -0.53 -4.22
C SER A 7 -10.07 -1.09 -2.78
N ILE A 8 -11.24 -0.99 -2.17
CA ILE A 8 -11.46 -1.49 -0.80
C ILE A 8 -11.12 -2.99 -0.73
N GLY A 9 -10.33 -3.36 0.27
CA GLY A 9 -9.84 -4.72 0.51
C GLY A 9 -8.47 -5.03 -0.12
N ASP A 10 -7.97 -4.19 -1.02
CA ASP A 10 -6.65 -4.38 -1.61
C ASP A 10 -5.54 -4.28 -0.55
N LEU A 11 -4.51 -5.10 -0.74
CA LEU A 11 -3.20 -4.85 -0.15
C LEU A 11 -2.40 -3.98 -1.13
N ALA A 12 -1.79 -2.92 -0.61
CA ALA A 12 -1.00 -1.97 -1.41
C ALA A 12 0.30 -1.62 -0.70
N ILE A 13 1.25 -1.10 -1.47
CA ILE A 13 2.47 -0.47 -0.97
C ILE A 13 2.43 1.02 -1.24
N THR A 14 2.83 1.81 -0.26
CA THR A 14 2.98 3.25 -0.40
C THR A 14 4.26 3.61 -1.15
N VAL A 15 4.15 4.52 -2.13
CA VAL A 15 5.23 4.91 -3.04
C VAL A 15 5.17 6.41 -3.34
N PHE A 16 6.35 7.01 -3.59
CA PHE A 16 6.51 8.42 -3.93
C PHE A 16 5.86 9.39 -2.92
N CYS A 17 5.74 8.98 -1.65
CA CYS A 17 5.21 9.85 -0.59
C CYS A 17 6.17 11.01 -0.34
N ASN A 18 5.61 12.18 -0.01
CA ASN A 18 6.40 13.38 0.32
C ASN A 18 7.29 13.16 1.55
N LEU A 19 6.78 12.45 2.56
CA LEU A 19 7.55 12.01 3.72
C LEU A 19 8.20 10.64 3.43
N PRO A 20 9.54 10.54 3.41
CA PRO A 20 10.24 9.31 3.08
C PRO A 20 9.89 8.12 3.98
N GLU A 21 9.58 8.37 5.25
CA GLU A 21 9.19 7.38 6.25
C GLU A 21 7.94 6.59 5.84
N ASN A 22 7.11 7.19 5.00
CA ASN A 22 5.92 6.52 4.49
C ASN A 22 6.20 5.60 3.31
N ASN A 23 7.35 5.68 2.64
CA ASN A 23 7.60 4.85 1.47
C ASN A 23 7.89 3.40 1.87
N GLY A 24 7.27 2.47 1.16
CA GLY A 24 7.47 1.04 1.38
C GLY A 24 6.56 0.42 2.45
N ASN A 25 5.68 1.20 3.09
CA ASN A 25 4.70 0.64 4.00
C ASN A 25 3.68 -0.22 3.22
N ILE A 26 3.44 -1.41 3.73
CA ILE A 26 2.35 -2.27 3.25
C ILE A 26 1.11 -1.87 4.02
N VAL A 27 0.03 -1.56 3.29
CA VAL A 27 -1.24 -1.13 3.85
C VAL A 27 -2.40 -1.93 3.26
N ARG A 28 -3.46 -2.08 4.05
CA ARG A 28 -4.77 -2.57 3.59
C ARG A 28 -5.69 -1.38 3.40
N VAL A 29 -6.34 -1.30 2.24
CA VAL A 29 -7.37 -0.29 1.98
C VAL A 29 -8.67 -0.70 2.66
N THR A 30 -9.17 0.11 3.60
CA THR A 30 -10.33 -0.25 4.43
C THR A 30 -11.60 0.47 4.00
N SER A 31 -11.52 1.74 3.57
CA SER A 31 -12.68 2.49 3.10
C SER A 31 -12.32 3.67 2.18
N ALA A 32 -13.30 4.19 1.45
CA ALA A 32 -13.15 5.39 0.65
C ALA A 32 -13.38 6.64 1.51
N VAL A 33 -12.40 7.56 1.53
CA VAL A 33 -12.60 8.88 2.14
C VAL A 33 -13.19 9.85 1.12
N GLY A 34 -12.68 9.80 -0.12
CA GLY A 34 -13.12 10.66 -1.22
C GLY A 34 -12.07 11.68 -1.64
N LEU A 35 -12.50 12.76 -2.30
CA LEU A 35 -11.60 13.85 -2.72
C LEU A 35 -11.31 14.76 -1.53
N ASN A 36 -10.04 14.86 -1.15
CA ASN A 36 -9.57 15.73 -0.07
C ASN A 36 -8.44 16.64 -0.54
N GLU A 37 -8.33 17.80 0.10
CA GLU A 37 -7.12 18.61 -0.01
C GLU A 37 -5.95 17.89 0.65
N TRP A 38 -4.78 17.97 0.02
CA TRP A 38 -3.57 17.32 0.51
C TRP A 38 -2.38 18.24 0.30
N ALA A 39 -1.53 18.36 1.31
CA ALA A 39 -0.35 19.21 1.24
C ALA A 39 0.53 18.84 0.04
N GLY A 40 0.92 19.85 -0.74
CA GLY A 40 1.71 19.68 -1.97
C GLY A 40 0.90 19.44 -3.25
N PHE A 41 -0.44 19.50 -3.19
CA PHE A 41 -1.29 19.40 -4.38
C PHE A 41 -2.21 20.61 -4.50
N GLU A 42 -2.27 21.20 -5.71
CA GLU A 42 -3.14 22.34 -6.00
C GLU A 42 -4.62 21.98 -6.10
N LYS A 43 -4.94 20.71 -6.36
CA LYS A 43 -6.31 20.21 -6.52
C LYS A 43 -6.56 19.06 -5.55
N PRO A 44 -7.80 18.89 -5.05
CA PRO A 44 -8.17 17.74 -4.25
C PRO A 44 -7.85 16.42 -4.97
N ILE A 45 -7.32 15.47 -4.21
CA ILE A 45 -6.94 14.14 -4.71
C ILE A 45 -7.74 13.06 -3.99
N PHE A 46 -8.01 11.97 -4.69
CA PHE A 46 -8.76 10.86 -4.11
C PHE A 46 -7.93 10.16 -3.04
N THR A 47 -8.54 9.95 -1.89
CA THR A 47 -7.90 9.44 -0.68
C THR A 47 -8.66 8.25 -0.14
N TRP A 48 -7.90 7.24 0.30
CA TRP A 48 -8.40 6.04 0.96
C TRP A 48 -8.08 6.08 2.45
N GLU A 49 -8.90 5.42 3.25
CA GLU A 49 -8.52 5.06 4.61
C GLU A 49 -7.72 3.77 4.53
N CYS A 50 -6.54 3.76 5.14
CA CYS A 50 -5.59 2.66 5.05
C CYS A 50 -5.13 2.24 6.46
N GLU A 51 -4.96 0.94 6.64
CA GLU A 51 -4.38 0.35 7.85
C GLU A 51 -3.01 -0.27 7.52
N ILE A 52 -2.00 0.01 8.33
CA ILE A 52 -0.68 -0.64 8.24
C ILE A 52 -0.85 -2.15 8.42
N ALA A 53 -0.34 -2.92 7.47
CA ALA A 53 -0.37 -4.38 7.50
C ALA A 53 0.88 -5.01 8.16
N SER A 54 1.90 -4.22 8.49
CA SER A 54 3.14 -4.68 9.13
C SER A 54 3.23 -4.28 10.60
N ASP A 55 3.84 -5.14 11.43
CA ASP A 55 3.95 -4.90 12.87
C ASP A 55 4.71 -3.60 13.20
N ASN A 56 5.73 -3.27 12.41
CA ASN A 56 6.63 -2.14 12.68
C ASN A 56 6.35 -0.89 11.81
N GLY A 57 5.40 -0.95 10.87
CA GLY A 57 5.10 0.18 9.97
C GLY A 57 4.27 1.28 10.63
N TRP A 58 4.36 2.51 10.12
CA TRP A 58 3.57 3.64 10.59
C TRP A 58 3.26 4.60 9.45
N LEU A 59 2.06 5.18 9.46
CA LEU A 59 1.71 6.32 8.62
C LEU A 59 2.08 7.60 9.35
N VAL A 60 2.97 8.39 8.76
CA VAL A 60 3.47 9.64 9.32
C VAL A 60 2.81 10.82 8.60
N TYR A 61 2.34 11.80 9.37
CA TYR A 61 1.69 13.00 8.87
C TYR A 61 2.36 14.24 9.46
N ASP A 62 2.48 15.30 8.67
CA ASP A 62 2.91 16.61 9.14
C ASP A 62 1.69 17.49 9.38
N PHE A 63 1.54 17.96 10.62
CA PHE A 63 0.53 18.92 11.04
C PHE A 63 1.23 20.16 11.60
N ASP A 64 1.31 21.23 10.80
CA ASP A 64 1.89 22.52 11.16
C ASP A 64 3.29 22.40 11.82
N GLY A 65 4.14 21.50 11.31
CA GLY A 65 5.52 21.31 11.77
C GLY A 65 5.68 20.23 12.84
N TYR A 66 4.61 19.53 13.21
CA TYR A 66 4.66 18.37 14.10
C TYR A 66 4.35 17.09 13.34
N LEU A 67 5.21 16.08 13.54
CA LEU A 67 5.00 14.76 12.99
C LEU A 67 4.12 13.92 13.92
N GLU A 68 3.02 13.40 13.39
CA GLU A 68 2.16 12.43 14.05
C GLU A 68 2.23 11.08 13.32
N SER A 69 2.34 9.97 14.07
CA SER A 69 2.39 8.62 13.50
C SER A 69 1.16 7.81 13.91
N LYS A 70 0.52 7.13 12.96
CA LYS A 70 -0.68 6.31 13.18
C LYS A 70 -0.59 4.96 12.48
N LYS A 71 -1.32 3.97 12.99
CA LYS A 71 -1.51 2.67 12.31
C LYS A 71 -2.63 2.70 11.27
N VAL A 72 -3.59 3.60 11.44
CA VAL A 72 -4.71 3.80 10.53
C VAL A 72 -4.78 5.28 10.18
N GLY A 73 -4.96 5.58 8.91
CA GLY A 73 -5.10 6.95 8.46
C GLY A 73 -5.32 7.09 6.96
N PRO A 74 -5.63 8.31 6.52
CA PRO A 74 -5.84 8.62 5.12
C PRO A 74 -4.55 8.51 4.31
N VAL A 75 -4.63 7.94 3.11
CA VAL A 75 -3.54 7.87 2.13
C VAL A 75 -4.06 8.19 0.73
N PRO A 76 -3.50 9.20 0.04
CA PRO A 76 -3.85 9.47 -1.35
C PRO A 76 -3.63 8.28 -2.28
N ASP A 77 -4.59 7.99 -3.16
CA ASP A 77 -4.53 6.87 -4.12
C ASP A 77 -3.31 6.97 -5.05
N LYS A 78 -2.86 8.20 -5.34
CA LYS A 78 -1.64 8.46 -6.13
C LYS A 78 -0.38 7.87 -5.48
N TYR A 79 -0.36 7.73 -4.16
CA TYR A 79 0.75 7.13 -3.42
C TYR A 79 0.59 5.62 -3.21
N LEU A 80 -0.50 5.01 -3.69
CA LEU A 80 -0.72 3.58 -3.51
C LEU A 80 -0.42 2.83 -4.81
N ARG A 81 0.36 1.77 -4.68
CA ARG A 81 0.53 0.75 -5.72
C ARG A 81 -0.02 -0.56 -5.20
N ARG A 82 -1.04 -1.10 -5.87
CA ARG A 82 -1.67 -2.38 -5.52
C ARG A 82 -0.64 -3.51 -5.60
N LEU A 83 -0.62 -4.37 -4.58
CA LEU A 83 0.18 -5.60 -4.55
C LEU A 83 -0.65 -6.81 -4.94
N THR A 84 -1.93 -6.83 -4.58
CA THR A 84 -2.84 -7.93 -4.93
C THR A 84 -3.13 -7.90 -6.44
N PRO A 85 -2.96 -9.03 -7.15
CA PRO A 85 -3.41 -9.15 -8.53
C PRO A 85 -4.91 -8.83 -8.65
N PRO A 86 -5.38 -8.26 -9.76
CA PRO A 86 -6.81 -8.18 -10.03
C PRO A 86 -7.48 -9.55 -9.87
N LYS A 87 -8.74 -9.59 -9.40
CA LYS A 87 -9.47 -10.86 -9.17
C LYS A 87 -9.59 -11.74 -10.41
N ASP A 88 -9.45 -11.16 -11.60
CA ASP A 88 -9.51 -11.85 -12.90
C ASP A 88 -8.11 -12.18 -13.46
N TYR A 89 -7.05 -11.84 -12.72
CA TYR A 89 -5.69 -12.26 -13.04
C TYR A 89 -5.56 -13.72 -12.60
N LEU A 90 -5.77 -14.62 -13.57
CA LEU A 90 -5.83 -16.06 -13.40
C LEU A 90 -4.66 -16.57 -12.53
N LEU A 91 -5.00 -17.33 -11.50
CA LEU A 91 -4.07 -18.09 -10.66
C LEU A 91 -3.33 -19.18 -11.46
N ASP A 92 -3.72 -19.40 -12.71
CA ASP A 92 -3.17 -20.39 -13.63
C ASP A 92 -1.66 -20.15 -13.91
N GLU A 93 -1.14 -18.92 -13.79
CA GLU A 93 0.31 -18.66 -13.93
C GLU A 93 1.14 -19.15 -12.71
N PHE A 94 0.49 -19.49 -11.59
CA PHE A 94 1.18 -20.04 -10.42
C PHE A 94 1.20 -21.58 -10.39
N GLU A 95 0.41 -22.27 -11.23
CA GLU A 95 0.44 -23.74 -11.32
C GLU A 95 1.76 -24.27 -11.91
N ASP A 96 2.42 -23.48 -12.76
CA ASP A 96 3.73 -23.83 -13.36
C ASP A 96 4.94 -23.43 -12.51
N SER A 97 4.72 -22.82 -11.34
CA SER A 97 5.80 -22.39 -10.44
C SER A 97 6.23 -23.52 -9.50
N GLU A 98 7.21 -24.32 -9.91
CA GLU A 98 7.87 -25.29 -9.03
C GLU A 98 8.43 -24.59 -7.77
N PRO A 99 8.24 -25.15 -6.55
CA PRO A 99 8.80 -24.57 -5.33
C PRO A 99 10.33 -24.67 -5.35
N ILE A 100 11.01 -23.54 -5.60
CA ILE A 100 12.49 -23.41 -5.63
C ILE A 100 13.16 -23.75 -4.27
N GLN A 101 12.40 -24.00 -3.19
CA GLN A 101 12.94 -24.19 -1.83
C GLN A 101 12.82 -25.61 -1.28
N ALA A 102 12.93 -26.66 -2.10
CA ALA A 102 13.12 -28.02 -1.60
C ALA A 102 14.59 -28.41 -1.34
N ASP A 103 15.57 -27.73 -1.97
CA ASP A 103 16.96 -28.21 -2.00
C ASP A 103 17.93 -27.59 -0.99
N LEU A 104 17.50 -26.62 -0.18
CA LEU A 104 18.40 -25.96 0.79
C LEU A 104 18.68 -26.78 2.07
N PHE A 105 17.95 -27.87 2.32
CA PHE A 105 18.13 -28.70 3.52
C PHE A 105 18.65 -30.12 3.26
N SER A 106 18.90 -30.49 2.00
CA SER A 106 19.26 -31.87 1.64
C SER A 106 20.77 -32.14 1.52
N ASN A 107 21.63 -31.21 1.91
CA ASN A 107 23.08 -31.45 1.93
C ASN A 107 23.72 -30.95 3.22
N ASN A 108 23.66 -31.77 4.27
CA ASN A 108 24.76 -31.84 5.23
C ASN A 108 25.23 -33.31 5.28
N PRO A 109 26.51 -33.59 4.98
CA PRO A 109 27.07 -34.94 4.94
C PRO A 109 27.18 -35.60 6.33
#